data_AF-A0A1M6LI78-F1
#
_entry.id   AF-A0A1M6LI78-F1
#
_cell.length_a   1.000
_cell.length_b   1.000
_cell.length_c   1.000
_cell.angle_alpha   90.00
_cell.angle_beta   90.00
_cell.angle_gamma   90.00
#
_symmetry.space_group_name_H-M   'P 1'
#
loop_
_entity.id
_entity.type
_entity.pdbx_description
1 polymer ?
#
loop_
_entity_poly.entity_id
_entity_poly.type
_entity_poly.pdbx_seq_one_letter_code
_entity_poly.pdbx_strand_id
1 'polypeptide(L)' 'MDDDLWYCPATEKEIDWGLCWEYCFVDIGGPIDTAYELKRWIEVTKKFNDIKEFHKVCEKCIHCQWTN' A
#
# COMPACT_ATOMS: atom_id res chain seq x y z
N MET A 1 -18.64 13.88 -1.18
CA MET A 1 -18.53 13.06 0.05
C MET A 1 -17.09 12.60 0.02
N ASP A 2 -16.24 13.39 0.65
CA ASP A 2 -14.78 13.28 0.59
C ASP A 2 -14.25 12.58 1.86
N ASP A 3 -14.94 11.53 2.30
CA ASP A 3 -14.75 10.96 3.64
C ASP A 3 -13.90 9.66 3.65
N ASP A 4 -13.42 9.19 2.49
CA ASP A 4 -12.73 7.90 2.37
C ASP A 4 -11.21 8.03 2.10
N LEU A 5 -10.59 9.17 2.42
CA LEU A 5 -9.14 9.34 2.32
C LEU A 5 -8.45 8.95 3.63
N TRP A 6 -7.50 8.02 3.55
CA TRP A 6 -6.67 7.55 4.66
C TRP A 6 -5.21 7.93 4.44
N TYR A 7 -4.54 8.39 5.50
CA TYR A 7 -3.10 8.62 5.45
C TYR A 7 -2.36 7.28 5.37
N CYS A 8 -1.62 7.07 4.29
CA CYS A 8 -0.76 5.92 4.11
C CYS A 8 0.67 6.24 4.60
N PRO A 9 1.15 5.60 5.68
CA PRO A 9 2.51 5.84 6.17
C PRO A 9 3.58 5.33 5.21
N ALA A 10 3.27 4.35 4.35
CA ALA A 10 4.23 3.80 3.39
C ALA A 10 4.51 4.79 2.24
N THR A 11 3.49 5.47 1.73
CA THR A 11 3.63 6.47 0.65
C THR A 11 3.73 7.91 1.15
N GLU A 12 3.48 8.15 2.46
CA GLU A 12 3.43 9.47 3.11
C GLU A 12 2.42 10.43 2.46
N LYS A 13 1.27 9.89 2.05
CA LYS A 13 0.20 10.62 1.36
C LYS A 13 -1.16 10.15 1.81
N GLU A 14 -2.15 11.01 1.64
CA GLU A 14 -3.55 10.61 1.70
C GLU A 14 -3.90 9.85 0.42
N ILE A 15 -4.50 8.67 0.59
CA ILE A 15 -4.97 7.80 -0.48
C ILE A 15 -6.40 7.37 -0.19
N ASP A 16 -7.17 7.03 -1.21
CA ASP A 16 -8.50 6.49 -0.98
C ASP A 16 -8.45 5.12 -0.31
N TRP A 17 -9.55 4.78 0.37
CA TRP A 17 -9.74 3.49 1.02
C TRP A 17 -9.52 2.30 0.09
N GLY A 18 -9.96 2.41 -1.18
CA GLY A 18 -9.80 1.37 -2.18
C GLY A 18 -8.32 1.10 -2.45
N LEU A 19 -7.56 2.15 -2.76
CA LEU A 19 -6.12 2.05 -2.97
C LEU A 19 -5.38 1.56 -1.71
N CYS A 20 -5.83 1.96 -0.51
CA CYS A 20 -5.26 1.43 0.74
C CYS A 20 -5.46 -0.09 0.83
N TRP A 21 -6.68 -0.57 0.55
CA TRP A 21 -6.98 -2.01 0.55
C TRP A 21 -6.08 -2.72 -0.46
N GLU A 22 -6.00 -2.22 -1.69
CA GLU A 22 -5.17 -2.82 -2.72
C GLU A 22 -3.70 -2.91 -2.28
N TYR A 23 -3.13 -1.83 -1.72
CA TYR A 23 -1.78 -1.80 -1.17
C TYR A 23 -1.56 -2.81 -0.03
N CYS A 24 -2.56 -3.06 0.82
CA CYS A 24 -2.43 -4.10 1.84
C CYS A 24 -2.32 -5.51 1.23
N PHE A 25 -2.92 -5.73 0.05
CA PHE A 25 -3.06 -7.05 -0.58
C PHE A 25 -2.21 -7.28 -1.85
N VAL A 26 -1.39 -6.29 -2.24
CA VAL A 26 -0.49 -6.42 -3.38
C VAL A 26 0.36 -7.71 -3.25
N ASP A 27 0.50 -8.49 -4.33
CA ASP A 27 1.23 -9.78 -4.35
C ASP A 27 0.72 -10.89 -3.39
N ILE A 28 -0.36 -10.66 -2.63
CA ILE A 28 -0.98 -11.66 -1.73
C ILE A 28 -2.47 -11.91 -2.00
N GLY A 29 -3.03 -11.32 -3.06
CA GLY A 29 -4.43 -11.52 -3.47
C GLY A 29 -5.13 -10.28 -4.03
N GLY A 30 -4.46 -9.13 -4.03
CA GLY A 30 -4.94 -7.87 -4.60
C GLY A 30 -4.76 -7.75 -6.11
N PRO A 31 -5.17 -6.61 -6.71
CA PRO A 31 -5.10 -6.38 -8.14
C PRO A 31 -3.66 -6.38 -8.70
N ILE A 32 -3.48 -6.96 -9.89
CA ILE A 32 -2.17 -7.13 -10.53
C ILE A 32 -1.62 -5.80 -11.06
N ASP A 33 -2.50 -4.92 -11.54
CA ASP A 33 -2.20 -3.56 -11.97
C ASP A 33 -1.63 -2.73 -10.81
N THR A 34 -2.29 -2.71 -9.66
CA THR A 34 -1.77 -2.02 -8.47
C THR A 34 -0.44 -2.58 -8.02
N ALA A 35 -0.24 -3.90 -8.11
CA ALA A 35 1.05 -4.52 -7.82
C ALA A 35 2.16 -4.03 -8.77
N TYR A 36 1.88 -3.92 -10.07
CA TYR A 36 2.84 -3.41 -11.06
C TYR A 36 3.19 -1.94 -10.80
N GLU A 37 2.18 -1.10 -10.57
CA GLU A 37 2.36 0.32 -10.30
C GLU A 37 3.15 0.56 -9.01
N LEU A 38 2.83 -0.18 -7.94
CA LEU A 38 3.55 -0.08 -6.68
C LEU A 38 5.01 -0.50 -6.83
N LYS A 39 5.29 -1.62 -7.52
CA LYS A 39 6.66 -2.06 -7.81
C LYS A 39 7.45 -1.00 -8.56
N ARG A 40 6.85 -0.42 -9.60
CA ARG A 40 7.47 0.67 -10.36
C ARG A 40 7.72 1.91 -9.50
N TRP A 41 6.78 2.27 -8.63
CA TRP A 41 6.95 3.38 -7.70
C TRP A 41 8.10 3.12 -6.71
N ILE A 42 8.21 1.91 -6.15
CA ILE A 42 9.33 1.50 -5.29
C ILE A 42 10.65 1.62 -6.06
N GLU A 43 10.71 1.13 -7.29
CA GLU A 43 11.90 1.19 -8.13
C GLU A 43 12.36 2.62 -8.43
N VAL A 44 11.42 3.55 -8.63
CA VAL A 44 11.71 4.96 -8.96
C VAL A 44 12.08 5.75 -7.70
N THR A 45 11.34 5.58 -6.61
CA THR A 45 11.55 6.36 -5.39
C THR A 45 12.68 5.83 -4.52
N LYS A 46 13.02 4.54 -4.66
CA LYS A 46 13.97 3.81 -3.80
C LYS A 46 13.64 3.93 -2.31
N LYS A 47 12.38 4.24 -1.97
CA LYS A 47 11.93 4.36 -0.57
C LYS A 47 11.91 3.00 0.15
N PHE A 48 11.72 1.94 -0.62
CA PHE A 48 11.80 0.55 -0.17
C PHE A 48 12.74 -0.22 -1.10
N ASN A 49 13.36 -1.29 -0.60
CA ASN A 49 14.17 -2.19 -1.42
C ASN A 49 13.30 -3.12 -2.25
N ASP A 50 12.19 -3.57 -1.67
CA ASP A 50 11.23 -4.46 -2.31
C ASP A 50 9.82 -4.29 -1.70
N ILE A 51 8.88 -5.05 -2.24
CA ILE A 51 7.48 -5.02 -1.81
C ILE A 51 7.25 -5.60 -0.42
N LYS A 52 8.14 -6.49 0.05
CA LYS A 52 8.03 -7.06 1.40
C LYS A 52 8.36 -6.00 2.43
N GLU A 53 9.33 -5.13 2.14
CA GLU A 53 9.64 -4.00 3.00
C GLU A 53 8.50 -2.98 3.07
N PHE A 54 7.80 -2.75 1.95
CA PHE A 54 6.55 -1.99 1.94
C PHE A 54 5.49 -2.64 2.85
N HIS A 55 5.27 -3.96 2.73
CA HIS A 55 4.29 -4.65 3.58
C HIS A 55 4.61 -4.60 5.07
N LYS A 56 5.88 -4.56 5.49
CA LYS A 56 6.23 -4.37 6.91
C LYS A 56 5.68 -3.07 7.50
N VAL A 57 5.47 -2.04 6.68
CA VAL A 57 4.81 -0.80 7.10
C VAL A 57 3.30 -1.01 7.18
N CYS A 58 2.72 -1.68 6.18
CA CYS A 58 1.29 -2.03 6.16
C CYS A 58 0.88 -2.92 7.34
N GLU A 59 1.66 -3.95 7.70
CA GLU A 59 1.39 -4.86 8.84
C GLU A 59 1.21 -4.12 10.18
N LYS A 60 1.81 -2.93 10.32
CA LYS A 60 1.71 -2.10 11.52
C LYS A 60 0.60 -1.03 11.42
N CYS A 61 0.03 -0.85 10.23
CA CYS A 61 -0.99 0.15 9.96
C CYS A 61 -2.35 -0.34 10.46
N ILE A 62 -3.07 0.51 11.20
CA ILE A 62 -4.42 0.22 11.69
C ILE A 62 -5.40 -0.12 10.55
N HIS A 63 -5.14 0.42 9.36
CA HIS A 63 -5.93 0.24 8.16
C HIS A 63 -5.62 -1.03 7.37
N CYS A 64 -4.61 -1.82 7.75
CA CYS A 64 -4.28 -3.11 7.12
C CYS A 64 -4.35 -4.30 8.10
N GLN A 65 -4.90 -4.13 9.31
CA GLN A 65 -4.91 -5.19 10.34
C GLN A 65 -5.76 -6.43 9.99
N TRP A 66 -6.52 -6.40 8.90
CA TRP A 66 -7.24 -7.55 8.31
C TRP A 66 -6.32 -8.63 7.74
N THR A 67 -5.02 -8.35 7.55
CA THR A 67 -4.06 -9.33 7.04
C THR A 67 -3.47 -10.25 8.11
N ASN A 68 -3.85 -10.07 9.39
CA ASN A 68 -3.42 -10.90 10.53
C ASN A 68 -4.41 -12.02 10.87
#